data_AF-A0A2G8TLE1-F1
#
_entry.id   AF-A0A2G8TLE1-F1
#
_cell.length_a   1.000
_cell.length_b   1.000
_cell.length_c   1.000
_cell.angle_alpha   90.00
_cell.angle_beta   90.00
_cell.angle_gamma   90.00
#
_symmetry.space_group_name_H-M   'P 1'
#
loop_
_entity.id
_entity.type
_entity.pdbx_description
1 polymer ?
#
loop_
_entity_poly.entity_id
_entity_poly.type
_entity_poly.pdbx_seq_one_letter_code
_entity_poly.pdbx_strand_id
1 'polypeptide(L)' 'MALTAHGSKLYVANGRSNNVSVIDSARNVKLRDIAVGKLPWGVVIR' A
#
# COMPACT_ATOMS: atom_id res chain seq x y z
N MET A 1 7.23 -1.69 0.26
CA MET A 1 5.90 -2.30 0.07
C MET A 1 5.74 -3.45 1.04
N ALA A 2 4.52 -3.80 1.42
CA ALA A 2 4.25 -4.92 2.34
C ALA A 2 2.99 -5.69 1.91
N LEU A 3 3.05 -7.02 2.02
CA LEU A 3 1.91 -7.91 1.83
C LEU A 3 1.27 -8.24 3.20
N THR A 4 -0.04 -8.41 3.23
CA THR A 4 -0.72 -8.99 4.40
C THR A 4 -0.29 -10.45 4.61
N ALA A 5 -0.47 -10.99 5.82
CA ALA A 5 -0.10 -12.37 6.12
C ALA A 5 -0.74 -13.40 5.16
N HIS A 6 -1.98 -13.16 4.73
CA HIS A 6 -2.68 -14.00 3.75
C HIS A 6 -2.39 -13.64 2.29
N GLY A 7 -1.53 -12.65 2.05
CA GLY A 7 -1.15 -12.19 0.71
C GLY A 7 -2.25 -11.47 -0.07
N SER A 8 -3.49 -11.37 0.44
CA SER A 8 -4.66 -10.85 -0.28
C SER A 8 -4.64 -9.34 -0.56
N LYS A 9 -3.82 -8.58 0.19
CA LYS A 9 -3.65 -7.14 -0.01
C LYS A 9 -2.17 -6.78 -0.03
N LEU A 10 -1.80 -5.95 -0.99
CA LEU A 10 -0.49 -5.31 -1.10
C LEU A 10 -0.61 -3.83 -0.76
N TYR A 11 0.28 -3.35 0.10
CA TYR A 11 0.38 -1.96 0.49
C TYR A 11 1.66 -1.35 -0.08
N VAL A 12 1.50 -0.27 -0.85
CA VAL A 12 2.60 0.41 -1.54
C VAL A 12 2.69 1.85 -1.07
N ALA A 13 3.82 2.23 -0.48
CA ALA A 13 4.11 3.61 -0.11
C ALA A 13 4.48 4.42 -1.36
N ASN A 14 3.71 5.46 -1.64
CA ASN A 14 3.92 6.34 -2.78
C ASN A 14 4.50 7.67 -2.30
N GLY A 15 5.83 7.74 -2.20
CA GLY A 15 6.56 8.89 -1.65
C GLY A 15 6.07 10.23 -2.21
N ARG A 16 6.18 10.42 -3.53
CA ARG A 16 5.82 11.69 -4.18
C ARG A 16 4.33 12.05 -4.08
N SER A 17 3.47 11.06 -3.91
CA SER A 17 2.02 11.24 -3.83
C SER A 17 1.51 11.42 -2.40
N ASN A 18 2.37 11.30 -1.39
CA ASN A 18 2.02 11.43 0.03
C ASN A 18 0.87 10.50 0.46
N ASN A 19 0.79 9.31 -0.13
CA ASN A 19 -0.25 8.33 0.16
C ASN A 19 0.31 6.89 0.14
N VAL A 20 -0.51 5.95 0.60
CA VAL A 20 -0.27 4.50 0.49
C VAL A 20 -1.40 3.90 -0.33
N SER A 21 -1.07 3.20 -1.41
CA SER A 21 -2.07 2.44 -2.19
C SER A 21 -2.31 1.07 -1.56
N VAL A 22 -3.58 0.67 -1.52
CA VAL A 22 -4.01 -0.69 -1.19
C VAL A 22 -4.44 -1.39 -2.47
N ILE A 23 -3.82 -2.52 -2.77
CA ILE A 23 -4.01 -3.28 -4.00
C ILE A 23 -4.53 -4.67 -3.64
N ASP A 24 -5.55 -5.14 -4.34
CA ASP A 24 -5.94 -6.56 -4.39
C ASP A 24 -4.90 -7.29 -5.24
N SER A 25 -4.12 -8.15 -4.60
CA SER A 25 -2.98 -8.84 -5.22
C SER A 25 -3.40 -9.95 -6.18
N ALA A 26 -4.58 -10.53 -6.01
CA ALA A 26 -5.08 -11.60 -6.88
C ALA A 26 -5.59 -11.02 -8.20
N ARG A 27 -6.24 -9.85 -8.14
CA ARG A 27 -6.82 -9.19 -9.31
C ARG A 27 -5.90 -8.14 -9.94
N ASN A 28 -4.80 -7.78 -9.27
CA ASN A 28 -3.96 -6.63 -9.63
C ASN A 28 -4.77 -5.33 -9.79
N VAL A 29 -5.73 -5.11 -8.89
CA VAL A 29 -6.60 -3.93 -8.92
C VAL A 29 -6.33 -3.06 -7.69
N LYS A 30 -6.16 -1.75 -7.90
CA LYS A 30 -6.09 -0.78 -6.81
C LYS A 30 -7.46 -0.64 -6.17
N LEU A 31 -7.54 -0.91 -4.87
CA LEU A 31 -8.77 -0.82 -4.09
C LEU A 31 -9.02 0.60 -3.58
N ARG A 32 -7.98 1.25 -3.04
CA ARG A 32 -8.06 2.63 -2.53
C ARG A 32 -6.67 3.21 -2.27
N ASP A 33 -6.64 4.52 -2.11
CA ASP A 33 -5.50 5.25 -1.58
C ASP A 33 -5.77 5.72 -0.15
N ILE A 34 -4.75 5.68 0.70
CA ILE A 34 -4.77 6.16 2.07
C ILE A 34 -3.84 7.37 2.14
N ALA A 35 -4.39 8.57 2.35
CA ALA A 35 -3.58 9.75 2.55
C ALA A 35 -2.73 9.59 3.83
N VAL A 36 -1.45 9.91 3.75
CA VAL A 36 -0.52 9.88 4.88
C VAL A 36 0.27 11.19 4.94
N GLY A 37 1.37 11.22 5.70
CA GLY A 37 2.31 12.32 5.73
C GLY A 37 3.16 12.44 4.45
N LYS A 38 4.15 13.33 4.50
CA LYS A 38 5.02 13.60 3.35
C LYS A 38 5.99 12.44 3.09
N LEU A 39 6.17 12.11 1.81
CA LEU A 39 7.23 11.21 1.34
C LEU A 39 7.29 9.86 2.07
N PRO A 40 6.19 9.06 2.10
CA PRO A 40 6.26 7.72 2.67
C PRO A 40 7.15 6.80 1.80
N TRP A 41 8.08 6.09 2.42
CA TRP A 41 8.99 5.15 1.75
C TRP A 41 8.85 3.71 2.23
N GLY A 42 8.32 3.50 3.44
CA GLY A 42 8.19 2.20 4.08
C GLY A 42 6.76 1.86 4.43
N VAL A 43 6.46 0.57 4.45
CA VAL A 43 5.24 0.01 5.03
C VAL A 43 5.64 -1.23 5.83
N VAL A 44 5.13 -1.36 7.05
CA VAL A 44 5.26 -2.57 7.88
C VAL A 44 3.86 -3.03 8.26
N ILE A 45 3.62 -4.33 8.14
CA ILE A 45 2.39 -5.00 8.57
C ILE A 45 2.84 -5.99 9.66
N ARG A 46 2.12 -6.01 10.79
CA ARG A 46 2.35 -6.92 11.92
C ARG A 46 1.35 -8.08 11.87
#